data_AF-A0AAP0B827-F1
#
_entry.id   AF-A0AAP0B827-F1
#
_cell.length_a   1.000
_cell.length_b   1.000
_cell.length_c   1.000
_cell.angle_alpha   90.00
_cell.angle_beta   90.00
_cell.angle_gamma   90.00
#
_symmetry.space_group_name_H-M   'P 1'
#
loop_
_entity.id
_entity.type
_entity.pdbx_description
1 polymer ?
#
loop_
_entity_poly.entity_id
_entity_poly.type
_entity_poly.pdbx_seq_one_letter_code
_entity_poly.pdbx_strand_id
1 'polypeptide(L)' 'MVRESSDHTATINDLCFDSKEEYVSSCSDEGPLVKNRLFTDKRLKFKYLHPMKSLALDPDYLRKSNRRFVSGV' A
#
# COMPACT_ATOMS: atom_id res chain seq x y z
N MET A 1 18.63 8.68 0.13
CA MET A 1 18.57 7.45 -0.69
C MET A 1 17.18 7.38 -1.27
N VAL A 2 17.06 7.33 -2.60
CA VAL A 2 15.77 7.24 -3.29
C VAL A 2 15.50 5.77 -3.60
N ARG A 3 14.27 5.30 -3.38
CA ARG A 3 13.80 3.98 -3.79
C ARG A 3 12.76 4.16 -4.88
N GLU A 4 12.97 3.48 -6.00
CA GLU A 4 11.99 3.39 -7.08
C GLU A 4 11.27 2.05 -7.01
N SER A 5 9.98 2.05 -7.30
CA SER A 5 9.15 0.84 -7.27
C SER A 5 8.22 0.81 -8.48
N SER A 6 8.45 -0.15 -9.38
CA SER A 6 7.62 -0.44 -10.55
C SER A 6 6.53 -1.47 -10.23
N ASP A 7 5.78 -1.18 -9.16
CA ASP A 7 4.77 -2.08 -8.58
C ASP A 7 3.44 -2.14 -9.35
N HIS A 8 3.16 -1.04 -10.05
CA HIS A 8 1.98 -0.82 -10.86
C HIS A 8 2.39 -0.47 -12.29
N THR A 9 1.62 -0.99 -13.24
CA THR A 9 1.70 -0.69 -14.67
C THR A 9 0.77 0.45 -15.08
N ALA A 10 -0.32 0.63 -14.32
CA ALA A 10 -1.24 1.75 -14.47
C ALA A 10 -0.90 2.90 -13.49
N THR A 11 -1.57 4.04 -13.67
CA THR A 11 -1.43 5.22 -12.80
C THR A 11 -1.78 4.87 -11.35
N ILE A 12 -0.97 5.36 -10.42
CA ILE A 12 -1.25 5.24 -8.99
C ILE A 12 -2.36 6.23 -8.64
N ASN A 13 -3.43 5.75 -8.01
CA ASN A 13 -4.57 6.57 -7.64
C ASN A 13 -4.38 7.22 -6.26
N ASP A 14 -3.81 6.48 -5.31
CA ASP A 14 -3.65 6.91 -3.93
C ASP A 14 -2.40 6.29 -3.28
N LEU A 15 -1.85 7.02 -2.30
CA LEU A 15 -0.71 6.61 -1.48
C LEU A 15 -1.00 6.91 -0.01
N CYS A 16 -0.82 5.92 0.86
CA CYS A 16 -1.00 6.09 2.31
C CYS A 16 0.21 5.57 3.09
N PHE A 17 0.62 6.35 4.08
CA PHE A 17 1.65 6.02 5.05
C PHE A 17 1.03 5.63 6.38
N ASP A 18 1.69 4.73 7.12
CA ASP A 18 1.38 4.56 8.53
C ASP A 18 1.95 5.73 9.37
N SER A 19 1.49 5.86 10.62
CA SER A 19 1.89 6.99 11.48
C SER A 19 3.38 7.02 11.84
N LYS A 20 4.08 5.91 11.57
CA LYS A 20 5.51 5.73 11.84
C LYS A 20 6.36 5.87 10.59
N GLU A 21 5.74 6.09 9.43
CA GLU A 21 6.42 6.16 8.14
C GLU A 21 7.33 4.94 7.90
N GLU A 22 6.89 3.76 8.35
CA GLU A 22 7.58 2.49 8.13
C GLU A 22 6.99 1.73 6.95
N TYR A 23 5.69 1.93 6.68
CA TYR A 23 5.01 1.38 5.51
C TYR A 23 4.46 2.49 4.64
N VAL A 24 4.63 2.29 3.34
CA VAL A 24 3.89 2.98 2.30
C VAL A 24 3.01 1.96 1.59
N SER A 25 1.81 2.38 1.25
CA SER A 25 0.86 1.57 0.51
C SER A 25 0.33 2.34 -0.69
N SER A 26 0.13 1.62 -1.79
CA SER A 26 -0.25 2.16 -3.09
C SER A 26 -1.37 1.34 -3.71
N CYS A 27 -2.30 2.01 -4.38
CA CYS A 27 -3.34 1.37 -5.16
C CYS A 27 -3.44 1.97 -6.56
N SER A 28 -4.03 1.21 -7.48
CA SER A 28 -4.13 1.57 -8.88
C SER A 28 -5.37 0.92 -9.52
N ASP A 29 -5.72 1.37 -10.72
CA ASP A 29 -6.84 0.88 -11.52
C ASP A 29 -6.63 -0.55 -12.05
N GLU A 30 -5.40 -1.04 -12.04
CA GLU A 30 -5.10 -2.45 -12.37
C GLU A 30 -5.67 -3.44 -11.33
N GLY A 31 -6.02 -2.96 -10.13
CA GLY A 31 -6.66 -3.73 -9.07
C GLY A 31 -5.74 -4.16 -7.92
N PRO A 32 -4.47 -4.54 -8.13
CA PRO A 32 -3.60 -4.84 -7.00
C PRO A 32 -3.36 -3.63 -6.09
N LEU A 33 -3.40 -3.88 -4.79
CA LEU A 33 -2.87 -2.99 -3.77
C LEU A 33 -1.51 -3.50 -3.33
N VAL A 34 -0.53 -2.62 -3.24
CA VAL A 34 0.82 -2.96 -2.80
C VAL A 34 1.12 -2.25 -1.48
N LYS A 35 1.82 -2.94 -0.58
CA LYS A 35 2.38 -2.37 0.64
C LYS A 35 3.86 -2.68 0.70
N ASN A 36 4.66 -1.63 0.79
CA ASN A 36 6.10 -1.69 0.90
C ASN A 36 6.53 -1.21 2.28
N ARG A 37 7.40 -1.98 2.93
CA ARG A 37 8.11 -1.48 4.10
C ARG A 37 9.31 -0.66 3.62
N LEU A 38 9.52 0.52 4.18
CA LEU A 38 10.54 1.47 3.69
C LEU A 38 11.96 1.07 4.07
N PHE A 39 12.13 0.40 5.22
CA PHE A 39 13.44 0.05 5.77
C PHE A 39 13.86 -1.42 5.51
N THR A 40 13.05 -2.20 4.80
CA THR A 40 13.35 -3.61 4.47
C THR A 40 12.78 -3.94 3.10
N ASP A 41 13.29 -4.95 2.40
CA ASP A 41 12.73 -5.37 1.10
C ASP A 41 11.43 -6.20 1.20
N LYS A 42 10.70 -6.04 2.31
CA LYS A 42 9.41 -6.71 2.52
C LYS A 42 8.31 -5.97 1.76
N ARG A 43 7.78 -6.66 0.74
CA ARG A 43 6.63 -6.22 -0.05
C ARG A 43 5.47 -7.19 0.07
N LEU A 44 4.25 -6.66 0.18
CA LEU A 44 3.00 -7.43 0.17
C LEU A 44 2.13 -6.92 -0.97
N LYS A 45 1.60 -7.84 -1.79
CA LYS A 45 0.69 -7.51 -2.89
C LYS A 45 -0.64 -8.23 -2.67
N PHE A 46 -1.72 -7.46 -2.61
CA PHE A 46 -3.09 -7.94 -2.43
C PHE A 46 -3.80 -7.76 -3.77
N LYS A 47 -4.30 -8.85 -4.36
CA LYS A 47 -5.02 -8.78 -5.63
C LYS A 47 -6.50 -8.50 -5.37
N TYR A 48 -7.01 -7.45 -5.99
CA TYR A 48 -8.45 -7.18 -6.09
C TYR A 48 -8.87 -7.25 -7.55
N LEU A 49 -10.12 -7.62 -7.78
CA LEU A 49 -10.71 -7.77 -9.14
C LEU A 49 -11.31 -6.47 -9.67
N HIS A 50 -11.21 -5.37 -8.91
CA HIS A 50 -11.80 -4.07 -9.25
C HIS A 50 -10.75 -2.97 -9.13
N PRO A 51 -10.84 -1.90 -9.93
CA PRO A 51 -10.04 -0.69 -9.77
C PRO A 51 -10.15 -0.16 -8.34
N MET A 52 -9.05 0.32 -7.76
CA MET A 52 -9.02 0.84 -6.39
C MET A 52 -8.68 2.31 -6.42
N LYS A 53 -9.57 3.16 -5.91
CA LYS A 53 -9.43 4.63 -5.97
C LYS A 53 -8.88 5.24 -4.70
N SER A 54 -9.08 4.60 -3.54
CA SER A 54 -8.56 5.10 -2.27
C SER A 54 -8.09 3.97 -1.36
N LEU A 55 -7.16 4.30 -0.46
CA LEU A 55 -6.62 3.35 0.50
C LEU A 55 -6.25 4.05 1.82
N ALA A 56 -6.48 3.38 2.94
CA ALA A 56 -6.10 3.87 4.27
C ALA A 56 -5.52 2.76 5.12
N LEU A 57 -4.33 3.00 5.67
CA LEU A 57 -3.70 2.10 6.64
C LEU A 57 -4.22 2.39 8.05
N ASP A 58 -4.28 1.35 8.89
CA ASP A 58 -4.36 1.56 10.34
C ASP A 58 -3.11 2.36 10.77
N PRO A 59 -3.24 3.45 11.57
CA PRO A 59 -2.10 4.25 12.00
C PRO A 59 -0.99 3.42 12.67
N ASP A 60 -1.34 2.33 13.34
CA ASP A 60 -0.43 1.39 14.00
C ASP A 60 -0.24 0.09 13.20
N TYR A 61 -0.25 0.18 11.87
CA TYR A 61 -0.22 -0.97 10.95
C TYR A 61 0.83 -2.02 11.32
N LEU A 62 2.05 -1.60 11.67
CA LEU A 62 3.13 -2.52 12.02
C LEU A 62 2.90 -3.24 13.36
N ARG A 63 2.39 -2.54 14.37
CA ARG A 63 2.32 -3.01 15.77
C ARG A 63 1.14 -3.94 16.01
N LYS A 64 0.06 -3.81 15.23
CA LYS A 64 -1.12 -4.65 15.36
C LYS A 64 -0.92 -5.97 14.63
N SER A 65 -1.15 -7.09 15.33
CA SER A 65 -1.09 -8.44 14.76
C SER A 65 -2.01 -8.60 13.54
N ASN A 66 -3.14 -7.90 13.53
CA ASN A 66 -4.16 -8.01 12.48
C ASN A 66 -3.90 -7.09 11.26
N ARG A 67 -2.82 -6.27 11.25
CA ARG A 67 -2.35 -5.44 10.10
C ARG A 67 -3.45 -4.97 9.15
N ARG A 68 -4.39 -4.19 9.70
CA ARG A 68 -5.65 -3.83 9.04
C ARG A 68 -5.48 -2.61 8.13
N PHE A 69 -6.32 -2.53 7.12
CA PHE A 69 -6.39 -1.45 6.16
C PHE A 69 -7.79 -1.43 5.55
N VAL A 70 -8.18 -0.29 5.01
CA VAL A 70 -9.44 -0.11 4.28
C VAL A 70 -9.09 0.34 2.87
N SER A 71 -9.94 -0.05 1.92
CA SER A 71 -9.82 0.36 0.53
C SER A 71 -11.18 0.73 -0.03
N GLY A 72 -11.21 1.77 -0.84
CA GLY A 72 -12.40 2.25 -1.55
C GLY A 72 -12.23 2.14 -3.06
N VAL A 73 -13.34 1.83 -3.73
CA VAL A 73 -13.51 1.91 -5.19
C VAL A 73 -14.06 3.27 -5.56
#